data_AF-A0A961KE65-F1
#
_entry.id   AF-A0A961KE65-F1
#
_cell.length_a   1.000
_cell.length_b   1.000
_cell.length_c   1.000
_cell.angle_alpha   90.00
_cell.angle_beta   90.00
_cell.angle_gamma   90.00
#
_symmetry.space_group_name_H-M   'P 1'
#
loop_
_entity.id
_entity.type
_entity.pdbx_description
1 polymer ?
#
loop_
_entity_poly.entity_id
_entity_poly.type
_entity_poly.pdbx_seq_one_letter_code
_entity_poly.pdbx_strand_id
1 'polypeptide(L)' 'FHHVGLYAYTPAALTLYAGLAPGELERIEGLEQLRFLEHGHKIAGIEVSAPGAAFWELNNPSDVPLIEGYLKRMNMD' A
#
# COMPACT_ATOMS: atom_id res chain seq x y z
N PHE A 1 9.30 -0.95 -10.57
CA PHE A 1 8.90 -1.08 -9.16
C PHE A 1 7.38 -1.06 -9.08
N HIS A 2 6.80 -1.88 -8.21
CA HIS A 2 5.37 -1.86 -7.91
C HIS A 2 5.22 -1.32 -6.49
N HIS A 3 4.39 -0.29 -6.31
CA HIS A 3 4.13 0.26 -4.99
C HIS A 3 3.14 -0.64 -4.25
N VAL A 4 3.56 -1.21 -3.12
CA VAL A 4 2.71 -2.00 -2.23
C VAL A 4 2.03 -1.06 -1.24
N GLY A 5 0.72 -1.20 -1.03
CA GLY A 5 -0.08 -0.37 -0.12
C GLY A 5 0.19 -0.56 1.38
N LEU A 6 1.44 -0.82 1.78
CA LEU A 6 1.86 -0.95 3.17
C LEU A 6 2.57 0.33 3.61
N TYR A 7 2.09 0.91 4.70
CA TYR A 7 2.60 2.18 5.21
C TYR A 7 2.89 2.10 6.71
N ALA A 8 3.83 2.93 7.16
CA ALA A 8 4.10 3.17 8.57
C ALA A 8 4.02 4.68 8.84
N TYR A 9 3.15 5.09 9.77
CA TYR A 9 2.95 6.48 10.13
C TYR A 9 3.18 6.71 11.62
N THR A 10 3.73 7.87 11.96
CA THR A 10 3.70 8.36 13.34
C THR A 10 2.34 9.04 13.60
N PRO A 11 1.89 9.15 14.86
CA PRO A 11 0.68 9.90 15.18
C PRO A 11 0.72 11.35 14.66
N ALA A 12 1.89 12.01 14.76
CA ALA A 12 2.08 13.37 14.26
C ALA A 12 1.89 13.47 12.74
N ALA A 13 2.36 12.48 11.97
CA ALA A 13 2.18 12.44 10.53
C ALA A 13 0.70 12.28 10.12
N LEU A 14 -0.06 11.47 10.86
CA LEU A 14 -1.50 11.30 10.62
C LEU A 14 -2.29 12.58 10.95
N THR A 15 -2.00 13.22 12.09
CA THR A 15 -2.62 14.50 12.46
C THR A 15 -2.33 15.59 11.42
N LEU A 16 -1.08 15.66 10.94
CA LEU A 16 -0.69 16.55 9.87
C LEU A 16 -1.51 16.29 8.61
N TYR A 17 -1.52 15.05 8.11
CA TYR A 17 -2.25 14.66 6.89
C TYR A 17 -3.73 15.03 6.93
N ALA A 18 -4.39 14.81 8.07
CA ALA A 18 -5.79 15.16 8.28
C ALA A 18 -6.08 16.67 8.20
N GLY A 19 -5.07 17.51 8.46
CA GLY A 19 -5.17 18.97 8.36
C GLY A 19 -4.78 19.56 7.01
N LEU A 20 -4.20 18.76 6.10
CA LEU A 20 -3.82 19.22 4.77
C LEU A 20 -5.03 19.16 3.82
N ALA A 21 -5.15 20.18 2.97
CA ALA A 21 -6.11 20.12 1.87
C ALA A 21 -5.67 19.06 0.84
N PRO A 22 -6.59 18.40 0.13
CA PRO A 22 -6.22 17.54 -1.00
C PRO A 22 -5.48 18.33 -2.07
N GLY A 23 -4.43 17.74 -2.63
CA GLY A 23 -3.67 18.34 -3.72
C GLY A 23 -4.29 18.08 -5.09
N GLU A 24 -3.73 18.72 -6.12
CA GLU A 24 -4.22 18.55 -7.49
C GLU A 24 -3.76 17.21 -8.07
N LEU A 25 -2.54 16.76 -7.75
CA LEU A 25 -2.03 15.48 -8.22
C LEU A 25 -2.75 14.32 -7.53
N GLU A 26 -2.99 14.42 -6.22
CA GLU A 26 -3.84 13.46 -5.51
C GLU A 26 -5.18 13.25 -6.23
N ARG A 27 -5.84 14.34 -6.63
CA ARG A 27 -7.17 14.29 -7.27
C ARG A 27 -7.12 13.69 -8.68
N ILE A 28 -6.11 14.04 -9.48
CA ILE A 28 -5.98 13.56 -10.86
C ILE A 28 -5.59 12.08 -10.89
N GLU A 29 -4.67 11.66 -10.03
CA GLU A 29 -4.15 10.28 -9.99
C GLU A 29 -4.96 9.34 -9.09
N GLY A 30 -5.78 9.89 -8.18
CA GLY A 30 -6.50 9.13 -7.17
C GLY A 30 -5.59 8.52 -6.10
N LEU A 31 -4.43 9.15 -5.84
CA LEU A 31 -3.38 8.63 -4.96
C LEU A 31 -3.17 9.53 -3.73
N GLU A 32 -3.75 9.11 -2.59
CA GLU A 32 -3.72 9.85 -1.32
C GLU A 32 -2.31 10.22 -0.83
N GLN A 33 -1.32 9.36 -1.07
CA GLN A 33 0.05 9.60 -0.63
C GLN A 33 0.70 10.82 -1.31
N LEU A 34 0.17 11.27 -2.45
CA LEU A 34 0.67 12.48 -3.12
C LEU A 34 0.41 13.74 -2.29
N ARG A 35 -0.61 13.76 -1.42
CA ARG A 35 -0.91 14.91 -0.55
C ARG A 35 0.27 15.34 0.29
N PHE A 36 1.03 14.38 0.83
CA PHE A 36 2.25 14.67 1.60
C PHE A 36 3.28 15.36 0.72
N LEU A 37 3.54 14.83 -0.47
CA LEU A 37 4.55 15.32 -1.39
C LEU A 37 4.22 16.73 -1.89
N GLU A 38 2.96 16.99 -2.23
CA GLU A 38 2.48 18.31 -2.69
C GLU A 38 2.61 19.39 -1.61
N HIS A 39 2.50 19.01 -0.34
CA HIS A 39 2.70 19.92 0.81
C HIS A 39 4.16 19.94 1.31
N GLY A 40 5.11 19.39 0.55
CA GLY A 40 6.54 19.45 0.86
C GLY A 40 7.04 18.45 1.91
N HIS A 41 6.20 17.48 2.29
CA HIS A 41 6.60 16.38 3.17
C HIS A 41 7.23 15.24 2.37
N LYS A 42 8.18 14.53 2.98
CA LYS A 42 8.86 13.40 2.34
C LYS A 42 8.21 12.09 2.76
N ILE A 43 8.17 11.15 1.82
CA ILE A 43 7.81 9.75 2.08
C ILE A 43 9.05 8.91 1.79
N ALA A 44 9.42 8.04 2.72
CA ALA A 44 10.48 7.06 2.50
C ALA A 44 9.89 5.84 1.79
N GLY A 45 10.38 5.52 0.59
CA GLY A 45 10.12 4.26 -0.09
C GLY A 45 11.24 3.27 0.21
N ILE A 46 10.88 2.04 0.58
CA ILE A 46 11.83 0.95 0.86
C ILE A 46 11.58 -0.18 -0.12
N GLU A 47 12.64 -0.64 -0.79
CA GLU A 47 12.55 -1.82 -1.63
C GLU A 47 12.33 -3.07 -0.77
N VAL A 48 11.33 -3.86 -1.14
CA VAL A 48 11.02 -5.13 -0.49
C VAL A 48 11.27 -6.26 -1.47
N SER A 49 11.96 -7.31 -1.02
CA SER A 49 12.20 -8.53 -1.78
C SER A 49 11.56 -9.71 -1.08
N ALA A 50 10.72 -10.45 -1.80
CA ALA A 50 10.03 -11.63 -1.30
C ALA A 50 10.10 -12.75 -2.36
N PRO A 51 11.28 -13.34 -2.59
CA PRO A 51 11.46 -14.35 -3.63
C PRO A 51 10.60 -15.59 -3.35
N GLY A 52 9.88 -16.05 -4.36
CA GLY A 52 8.97 -17.19 -4.24
C GLY A 52 7.63 -16.87 -3.56
N ALA A 53 7.46 -15.67 -3.00
CA ALA A 53 6.19 -15.26 -2.45
C ALA A 53 5.20 -14.87 -3.55
N ALA A 54 3.98 -15.37 -3.47
CA ALA A 54 2.88 -14.86 -4.30
C ALA A 54 2.35 -13.56 -3.67
N PHE A 55 2.39 -12.47 -4.45
CA PHE A 55 1.72 -11.22 -4.09
C PHE A 55 0.30 -11.26 -4.66
N TRP A 56 -0.70 -11.44 -3.80
CA TRP A 56 -2.11 -11.49 -4.19
C TRP A 56 -2.97 -10.88 -3.09
N GLU A 57 -3.88 -9.98 -3.47
CA GLU A 57 -4.89 -9.41 -2.58
C GLU A 57 -6.21 -10.15 -2.75
N LEU A 58 -6.89 -10.45 -1.64
CA LEU A 58 -8.23 -11.05 -1.66
C LEU A 58 -9.27 -9.95 -1.91
N ASN A 59 -9.58 -9.67 -3.17
CA ASN A 59 -10.52 -8.61 -3.55
C ASN A 59 -11.84 -9.16 -4.09
N ASN A 60 -11.85 -10.39 -4.63
CA ASN A 60 -12.99 -11.03 -5.27
C ASN A 60 -13.15 -12.48 -4.79
N PRO A 61 -14.37 -13.06 -4.83
CA PRO A 61 -14.57 -14.47 -4.51
C PRO A 61 -13.73 -15.44 -5.35
N SER A 62 -13.38 -15.05 -6.59
CA SER A 62 -12.50 -15.82 -7.48
C SER A 62 -11.07 -15.93 -7.00
N ASP A 63 -10.63 -15.07 -6.08
CA ASP A 63 -9.26 -15.05 -5.55
C ASP A 63 -9.05 -16.14 -4.47
N VAL A 64 -10.12 -16.55 -3.79
CA VAL A 64 -10.09 -17.55 -2.71
C VAL A 64 -9.36 -18.84 -3.11
N PRO A 65 -9.74 -19.56 -4.18
CA PRO A 65 -9.07 -20.82 -4.53
C PRO A 65 -7.58 -20.64 -4.86
N LEU A 66 -7.17 -19.48 -5.36
CA LEU A 66 -5.76 -19.16 -5.66
C LEU A 66 -4.96 -18.99 -4.36
N ILE A 67 -5.51 -18.24 -3.41
CA ILE A 67 -4.88 -17.96 -2.11
C ILE A 67 -4.80 -19.24 -1.28
N GLU A 68 -5.88 -20.01 -1.17
CA GLU A 68 -5.88 -21.30 -0.47
C GLU A 68 -4.87 -22.27 -1.08
N GLY A 69 -4.79 -22.34 -2.42
CA GLY A 69 -3.79 -23.15 -3.10
C GLY A 69 -2.35 -22.72 -2.80
N TYR A 70 -2.13 -21.42 -2.58
CA TYR A 70 -0.82 -20.89 -2.19
C TYR A 70 -0.48 -21.19 -0.73
N LEU A 71 -1.42 -20.99 0.20
CA LEU A 71 -1.24 -21.32 1.63
C LEU A 71 -0.91 -22.80 1.84
N LYS A 72 -1.55 -23.70 1.10
CA LYS A 72 -1.22 -25.14 1.08
C LYS A 72 0.22 -25.41 0.69
N ARG A 73 0.74 -24.74 -0.34
CA ARG A 73 2.14 -24.86 -0.76
C ARG A 73 3.13 -24.34 0.29
N MET A 74 2.67 -23.46 1.18
CA MET A 74 3.44 -22.94 2.30
C MET A 74 3.31 -23.77 3.58
N ASN A 75 2.54 -24.86 3.57
CA ASN A 75 2.23 -25.68 4.75
C ASN A 75 1.57 -24.87 5.88
N MET A 76 0.64 -23.96 5.53
CA MET A 76 -0.05 -23.06 6.47
C MET A 76 -1.54 -23.42 6.68
N ASP A 77 -1.92 -24.69 6.49
CA ASP A 77 -3.30 -25.19 6.67
C ASP A 77 -3.74 -25.31 8.14
#